data_AF-A0A8E2EV60-F1
#
_entry.id   AF-A0A8E2EV60-F1
#
_cell.length_a   1.000
_cell.length_b   1.000
_cell.length_c   1.000
_cell.angle_alpha   90.00
_cell.angle_beta   90.00
_cell.angle_gamma   90.00
#
_symmetry.space_group_name_H-M   'P 1'
#
loop_
_entity.id
_entity.type
_entity.pdbx_description
1 polymer ?
#
loop_
_entity_poly.entity_id
_entity_poly.type
_entity_poly.pdbx_seq_one_letter_code
_entity_poly.pdbx_strand_id
1 'polypeptide(L)'
;MGYRYIWIDSLCIIQDDEKDWQTESGNMCSIFQNAALVVAATLSADAGGGCFSSDHYHDSLSHMAVNDLIPIAPLLKRGWVFREGLLASRVSHFLHGELIWECNTEGLCECSDWKLGCKPTVVNQNPSPDEIGVTTAYHKLVEDYSCLSLTFASDKLPGISGVLKQFHSLREDLLGDYLAGLWRKTLIFDLAW
;
A
#
# COMPACT_ATOMS: atom_id res chain seq x y z
N MET A 1 21.18 10.30 7.27
CA MET A 1 20.01 11.04 6.75
C MET A 1 19.56 12.03 7.82
N GLY A 2 19.22 13.28 7.47
CA GLY A 2 18.97 14.39 8.41
C GLY A 2 17.51 14.56 8.85
N TYR A 3 16.73 13.48 8.90
CA TYR A 3 15.31 13.53 9.29
C TYR A 3 15.17 13.61 10.82
N ARG A 4 14.24 14.46 11.29
CA ARG A 4 14.01 14.73 12.72
C ARG A 4 12.77 14.04 13.30
N TYR A 5 11.89 13.56 12.43
CA TYR A 5 10.59 13.02 12.81
C TYR A 5 10.43 11.63 12.21
N ILE A 6 9.80 10.74 12.98
CA ILE A 6 9.40 9.40 12.58
C ILE A 6 7.96 9.21 13.02
N TRP A 7 7.17 8.58 12.16
CA TRP A 7 5.79 8.19 12.46
C TRP A 7 5.73 6.68 12.62
N ILE A 8 5.17 6.21 13.74
CA ILE A 8 4.91 4.80 14.01
C ILE A 8 3.53 4.74 14.67
N ASP A 9 2.56 4.06 14.06
CA ASP A 9 1.15 4.09 14.51
C ASP A 9 0.99 3.77 15.99
N SER A 10 1.73 2.78 16.51
CA SER A 10 1.68 2.39 17.93
C SER A 10 2.23 3.44 18.90
N LEU A 11 2.96 4.44 18.41
CA LEU A 11 3.54 5.53 19.20
C LEU A 11 2.85 6.87 18.94
N CYS A 12 2.28 7.06 17.75
CA CYS A 12 1.70 8.32 17.31
C CYS A 12 0.18 8.35 17.46
N ILE A 13 -0.49 7.20 17.62
CA ILE A 13 -1.92 7.08 17.87
C ILE A 13 -2.15 6.58 19.29
N ILE A 14 -3.04 7.24 20.02
CA ILE A 14 -3.46 6.81 21.35
C ILE A 14 -4.38 5.59 21.19
N GLN A 15 -3.85 4.40 21.52
CA GLN A 15 -4.51 3.12 21.22
C GLN A 15 -5.86 2.94 21.95
N ASP A 16 -6.03 3.57 23.11
CA ASP A 16 -7.24 3.47 23.94
C ASP A 16 -8.23 4.64 23.72
N ASP A 17 -7.98 5.51 22.74
CA ASP A 17 -8.85 6.64 22.41
C ASP A 17 -9.42 6.50 20.99
N GLU A 18 -10.68 6.08 20.91
CA GLU A 18 -11.42 5.93 19.65
C GLU A 18 -11.48 7.23 18.84
N LYS A 19 -11.54 8.40 19.50
CA LYS A 19 -11.62 9.69 18.81
C LYS A 19 -10.26 10.07 18.21
N ASP A 20 -9.19 9.81 18.95
CA ASP A 20 -7.82 9.97 18.45
C ASP A 20 -7.57 9.02 17.27
N TRP A 21 -7.93 7.74 17.43
CA TRP A 21 -7.83 6.74 16.37
C TRP A 21 -8.59 7.15 15.11
N GLN A 22 -9.83 7.62 15.22
CA GLN A 22 -10.61 8.09 14.07
C GLN A 22 -9.97 9.30 13.37
N THR A 23 -9.36 10.20 14.15
CA THR A 23 -8.68 11.39 13.62
C THR A 23 -7.41 11.00 12.88
N GLU A 24 -6.54 10.22 13.52
CA GLU A 24 -5.24 9.86 12.98
C GLU A 24 -5.35 8.83 11.83
N SER A 25 -6.23 7.83 11.94
CA SER A 25 -6.49 6.87 10.86
C SER A 25 -7.02 7.55 9.58
N GLY A 26 -7.76 8.65 9.74
CA GLY A 26 -8.19 9.52 8.65
C GLY A 26 -7.04 10.30 8.01
N ASN A 27 -6.04 10.69 8.80
CA ASN A 27 -4.85 11.40 8.34
C ASN A 27 -3.77 10.49 7.74
N MET A 28 -3.79 9.18 8.02
CA MET A 28 -2.78 8.23 7.57
C MET A 28 -2.47 8.34 6.07
N CYS A 29 -3.46 8.56 5.21
CA CYS A 29 -3.21 8.76 3.79
C CYS A 29 -2.23 9.89 3.50
N SER A 30 -2.44 11.04 4.14
CA SER A 30 -1.56 12.20 3.99
C SER A 30 -0.19 11.97 4.61
N ILE A 31 -0.11 11.22 5.71
CA ILE A 31 1.14 10.91 6.41
C ILE A 31 2.04 10.06 5.50
N PHE A 32 1.53 8.94 4.97
CA PHE A 32 2.31 8.06 4.09
C PHE A 32 2.61 8.73 2.74
N GLN A 33 1.67 9.48 2.17
CA GLN A 33 1.87 10.18 0.90
C GLN A 33 2.99 11.24 0.98
N ASN A 34 3.08 11.97 2.09
CA ASN A 34 4.06 13.03 2.30
C ASN A 34 5.33 12.56 3.03
N ALA A 35 5.41 11.27 3.40
CA ALA A 35 6.60 10.71 4.01
C ALA A 35 7.78 10.78 3.03
N ALA A 36 8.94 11.23 3.53
CA ALA A 36 10.15 11.25 2.73
C ALA A 36 10.62 9.83 2.34
N LEU A 37 10.41 8.88 3.25
CA LEU A 37 10.72 7.47 3.12
C LEU A 37 9.84 6.67 4.10
N VAL A 38 9.30 5.55 3.65
CA VAL A 38 8.68 4.53 4.51
C VAL A 38 9.64 3.36 4.67
N VAL A 39 9.76 2.86 5.89
CA VAL A 39 10.60 1.70 6.22
C VAL A 39 9.68 0.52 6.52
N ALA A 40 9.89 -0.59 5.82
CA ALA A 40 9.05 -1.78 5.92
C ALA A 40 9.90 -3.00 6.29
N ALA A 41 9.61 -3.60 7.44
CA ALA A 41 10.13 -4.91 7.82
C ALA A 41 9.33 -6.02 7.11
N THR A 42 9.51 -6.14 5.80
CA THR A 42 8.64 -6.89 4.88
C THR A 42 8.42 -8.36 5.26
N LEU A 43 9.46 -8.99 5.79
CA LEU A 43 9.43 -10.41 6.17
C LEU A 43 9.04 -10.64 7.63
N SER A 44 8.88 -9.57 8.42
CA SER A 44 8.38 -9.67 9.79
C SER A 44 6.87 -9.82 9.81
N ALA A 45 6.37 -10.71 10.67
CA ALA A 45 4.94 -10.86 10.95
C ALA A 45 4.39 -9.77 11.87
N ASP A 46 5.24 -9.25 12.76
CA ASP A 46 4.85 -8.29 13.78
C ASP A 46 6.04 -7.38 14.17
N ALA A 47 5.88 -6.60 15.24
CA ALA A 47 6.91 -5.68 15.72
C ALA A 47 8.15 -6.39 16.33
N GLY A 48 8.07 -7.69 16.61
CA GLY A 48 9.15 -8.47 17.24
C GLY A 48 10.18 -9.03 16.27
N GLY A 49 9.86 -9.21 14.99
CA GLY A 49 10.77 -9.82 14.00
C GLY A 49 11.86 -8.88 13.45
N GLY A 50 11.67 -7.56 13.56
CA GLY A 50 12.69 -6.56 13.22
C GLY A 50 13.05 -6.47 11.73
N CYS A 51 14.10 -5.68 11.44
CA CYS A 51 14.70 -5.56 10.11
C CYS A 51 15.91 -6.52 10.03
N PHE A 52 15.99 -7.37 9.00
CA PHE A 52 17.00 -8.44 8.87
C PHE A 52 16.86 -9.59 9.87
N SER A 53 15.70 -10.26 9.88
CA SER A 53 15.56 -11.54 10.60
C SER A 53 16.66 -12.50 10.13
N SER A 54 17.23 -13.25 11.08
CA SER A 54 18.38 -14.14 10.84
C SER A 54 18.00 -15.53 10.33
N ASP A 55 16.75 -15.74 9.89
CA ASP A 55 16.33 -17.04 9.35
C ASP A 55 17.18 -17.39 8.13
N HIS A 56 18.09 -18.37 8.31
CA HIS A 56 19.17 -18.77 7.40
C HIS A 56 18.69 -19.42 6.09
N TYR A 57 17.44 -19.23 5.70
CA TYR A 57 16.79 -19.97 4.61
C TYR A 57 16.33 -19.01 3.52
N HIS A 58 17.25 -18.58 2.65
CA HIS A 58 17.13 -18.55 1.19
C HIS A 58 17.99 -17.47 0.54
N ASP A 59 19.04 -17.92 -0.14
CA ASP A 59 19.77 -17.19 -1.20
C ASP A 59 18.88 -16.92 -2.45
N SER A 60 17.66 -17.46 -2.46
CA SER A 60 16.74 -17.52 -3.61
C SER A 60 15.74 -16.36 -3.70
N LEU A 61 15.69 -15.47 -2.70
CA LEU A 61 14.82 -14.29 -2.71
C LEU A 61 15.48 -13.05 -3.32
N SER A 62 16.80 -13.14 -3.53
CA SER A 62 17.58 -12.15 -4.26
C SER A 62 16.95 -11.91 -5.63
N HIS A 63 16.78 -10.64 -6.00
CA HIS A 63 16.26 -10.17 -7.29
C HIS A 63 14.75 -10.30 -7.55
N MET A 64 13.93 -10.59 -6.55
CA MET A 64 12.47 -10.58 -6.72
C MET A 64 11.91 -9.15 -6.70
N ALA A 65 10.92 -8.84 -7.55
CA ALA A 65 10.16 -7.61 -7.38
C ALA A 65 9.32 -7.69 -6.11
N VAL A 66 8.95 -6.55 -5.50
CA VAL A 66 8.17 -6.54 -4.26
C VAL A 66 6.84 -7.30 -4.40
N ASN A 67 6.21 -7.25 -5.59
CA ASN A 67 5.00 -8.01 -5.87
C ASN A 67 5.20 -9.53 -5.78
N ASP A 68 6.37 -10.03 -6.18
CA ASP A 68 6.69 -11.45 -6.14
C ASP A 68 6.92 -11.92 -4.68
N LEU A 69 7.15 -11.00 -3.75
CA LEU A 69 7.31 -11.30 -2.32
C LEU A 69 5.97 -11.50 -1.60
N ILE A 70 4.83 -11.06 -2.16
CA ILE A 70 3.50 -11.14 -1.52
C ILE A 70 3.17 -12.54 -0.95
N PRO A 71 3.45 -13.67 -1.65
CA PRO A 71 3.13 -15.00 -1.14
C PRO A 71 3.88 -15.37 0.14
N ILE A 72 5.05 -14.79 0.37
CA ILE A 72 5.97 -15.15 1.46
C ILE A 72 6.14 -14.04 2.50
N ALA A 73 5.79 -12.79 2.18
CA ALA A 73 5.95 -11.63 3.04
C ALA A 73 4.71 -11.41 3.91
N PRO A 74 4.77 -11.67 5.23
CA PRO A 74 3.62 -11.49 6.11
C PRO A 74 3.12 -10.04 6.16
N LEU A 75 4.04 -9.06 6.11
CA LEU A 75 3.69 -7.65 6.16
C LEU A 75 2.80 -7.25 4.97
N LEU A 76 3.12 -7.70 3.76
CA LEU A 76 2.39 -7.34 2.53
C LEU A 76 0.99 -7.94 2.46
N LYS A 77 0.70 -8.94 3.28
CA LYS A 77 -0.64 -9.55 3.38
C LYS A 77 -1.60 -8.75 4.26
N ARG A 78 -1.14 -7.69 4.93
CA ARG A 78 -1.98 -6.90 5.84
C ARG A 78 -2.73 -5.80 5.08
N GLY A 79 -4.04 -5.70 5.28
CA GLY A 79 -4.90 -4.76 4.56
C GLY A 79 -4.49 -3.29 4.72
N TRP A 80 -4.16 -2.85 5.93
CA TRP A 80 -3.70 -1.48 6.16
C TRP A 80 -2.34 -1.19 5.49
N VAL A 81 -1.43 -2.16 5.43
CA VAL A 81 -0.11 -2.02 4.78
C VAL A 81 -0.24 -1.75 3.29
N PHE A 82 -1.27 -2.29 2.63
CA PHE A 82 -1.53 -2.01 1.22
C PHE A 82 -1.68 -0.51 0.95
N ARG A 83 -2.40 0.20 1.81
CA ARG A 83 -2.55 1.66 1.72
C ARG A 83 -1.24 2.39 1.98
N GLU A 84 -0.51 1.96 3.01
CA GLU A 84 0.77 2.56 3.42
C GLU A 84 1.80 2.46 2.30
N GLY A 85 1.93 1.26 1.72
CA GLY A 85 2.75 0.99 0.56
C GLY A 85 2.29 1.79 -0.64
N LEU A 86 1.04 1.66 -1.08
CA LEU A 86 0.57 2.27 -2.32
C LEU A 86 0.69 3.81 -2.35
N LEU A 87 0.52 4.47 -1.21
CA LEU A 87 0.57 5.93 -1.12
C LEU A 87 1.98 6.49 -0.93
N ALA A 88 2.89 5.71 -0.36
CA ALA A 88 4.24 6.18 -0.10
C ALA A 88 5.03 6.41 -1.39
N SER A 89 5.63 7.60 -1.53
CA SER A 89 6.47 7.92 -2.69
C SER A 89 7.73 7.05 -2.79
N ARG A 90 8.24 6.59 -1.64
CA ARG A 90 9.44 5.74 -1.51
C ARG A 90 9.28 4.76 -0.36
N VAL A 91 9.59 3.48 -0.58
CA VAL A 91 9.60 2.45 0.46
C VAL A 91 10.93 1.71 0.43
N SER A 92 11.46 1.45 1.62
CA SER A 92 12.62 0.59 1.84
C SER A 92 12.15 -0.70 2.52
N HIS A 93 12.17 -1.79 1.77
CA HIS A 93 11.82 -3.12 2.22
C HIS A 93 13.06 -3.84 2.76
N PHE A 94 13.02 -4.18 4.04
CA PHE A 94 14.04 -4.97 4.71
C PHE A 94 13.67 -6.45 4.62
N LEU A 95 14.55 -7.24 4.01
CA LEU A 95 14.46 -8.70 3.90
C LEU A 95 15.45 -9.37 4.88
N HIS A 96 15.71 -10.68 4.77
CA HIS A 96 16.58 -11.44 5.71
C HIS A 96 18.08 -11.05 5.65
N GLY A 97 18.52 -10.33 4.62
CA GLY A 97 19.92 -9.90 4.51
C GLY A 97 20.19 -8.91 3.39
N GLU A 98 19.14 -8.38 2.79
CA GLU A 98 19.23 -7.41 1.71
C GLU A 98 18.09 -6.40 1.81
N LEU A 99 18.27 -5.28 1.14
CA LEU A 99 17.30 -4.20 1.06
C LEU A 99 16.78 -4.05 -0.37
N ILE A 100 15.47 -3.96 -0.50
CA ILE A 100 14.82 -3.53 -1.74
C ILE A 100 14.29 -2.12 -1.54
N TRP A 101 14.70 -1.20 -2.41
CA TRP A 101 14.15 0.14 -2.46
C TRP A 101 13.19 0.27 -3.63
N GLU A 102 12.03 0.88 -3.43
CA GLU A 102 11.08 1.15 -4.50
C GLU A 102 10.52 2.57 -4.42
N CYS A 103 10.25 3.14 -5.59
CA CYS A 103 9.53 4.41 -5.75
C CYS A 103 8.57 4.33 -6.94
N ASN A 104 7.90 5.44 -7.21
CA ASN A 104 6.91 5.53 -8.29
C ASN A 104 7.50 5.38 -9.71
N THR A 105 8.81 5.32 -9.89
CA THR A 105 9.42 5.22 -11.23
C THR A 105 10.39 4.05 -11.38
N GLU A 106 10.90 3.51 -10.28
CA GLU A 106 11.85 2.41 -10.31
C GLU A 106 11.94 1.72 -8.95
N GLY A 107 12.52 0.53 -8.96
CA GLY A 107 12.85 -0.24 -7.78
C GLY A 107 14.21 -0.90 -7.99
N LEU A 108 14.97 -1.02 -6.91
CA LEU A 108 16.38 -1.41 -6.89
C LEU A 108 16.59 -2.43 -5.77
N CYS A 109 17.36 -3.48 -6.07
CA CYS A 109 17.89 -4.39 -5.07
C CYS A 109 19.25 -3.88 -4.60
N GLU A 110 19.57 -4.04 -3.32
CA GLU A 110 20.96 -3.89 -2.83
C GLU A 110 21.93 -4.83 -3.57
N CYS A 111 21.43 -5.99 -4.01
CA CYS A 111 22.19 -7.04 -4.67
C CYS A 111 22.52 -6.79 -6.15
N SER A 112 21.87 -5.84 -6.82
CA SER A 112 21.92 -5.73 -8.28
C SER A 112 21.73 -4.31 -8.81
N ASP A 113 22.46 -3.99 -9.88
CA ASP A 113 22.28 -2.76 -10.66
C ASP A 113 21.02 -2.78 -11.55
N TRP A 114 20.29 -3.90 -11.62
CA TRP A 114 19.10 -4.03 -12.46
C TRP A 114 17.83 -3.50 -11.77
N LYS A 115 16.98 -2.83 -12.55
CA LYS A 115 15.70 -2.31 -12.06
C LYS A 115 14.69 -3.44 -11.86
N LEU A 116 14.19 -3.61 -10.64
CA LEU A 116 13.19 -4.62 -10.25
C LEU A 116 11.74 -4.27 -10.68
N GLY A 117 11.55 -3.16 -11.40
CA GLY A 117 10.24 -2.57 -11.68
C GLY A 117 9.87 -1.49 -10.68
N CYS A 118 8.87 -0.66 -11.00
CA CYS A 118 8.41 0.42 -10.13
C CYS A 118 7.20 -0.01 -9.30
N LYS A 119 6.88 0.79 -8.29
CA LYS A 119 5.69 0.60 -7.48
C LYS A 119 4.42 0.59 -8.32
N PRO A 120 3.45 -0.31 -8.03
CA PRO A 120 2.07 -0.04 -8.39
C PRO A 120 1.69 1.28 -7.75
N THR A 121 1.16 2.22 -8.53
CA THR A 121 0.48 3.40 -7.97
C THR A 121 -0.85 3.52 -8.68
N VAL A 122 -1.78 4.23 -8.02
CA VAL A 122 -3.08 4.63 -8.57
C VAL A 122 -2.93 5.30 -9.95
N VAL A 123 -1.77 5.93 -10.20
CA VAL A 123 -1.43 6.67 -11.42
C VAL A 123 -0.67 5.82 -12.45
N ASN A 124 0.21 4.91 -12.01
CA ASN A 124 1.13 4.17 -12.89
C ASN A 124 0.51 2.95 -13.59
N GLN A 125 -0.73 2.58 -13.30
CA GLN A 125 -1.38 1.49 -14.04
C GLN A 125 -1.66 1.86 -15.51
N ASN A 126 -1.36 3.10 -15.94
CA ASN A 126 -1.66 3.60 -17.28
C ASN A 126 -3.06 3.14 -17.75
N PRO A 127 -4.10 3.26 -16.89
CA PRO A 127 -5.43 2.85 -17.30
C PRO A 127 -5.76 3.67 -18.55
N SER A 128 -6.32 3.01 -19.56
CA SER A 128 -6.74 3.73 -20.74
C SER A 128 -7.64 4.92 -20.32
N PRO A 129 -7.50 6.07 -20.98
CA PRO A 129 -8.20 7.29 -20.56
C PRO A 129 -9.73 7.20 -20.75
N ASP A 130 -10.24 6.09 -21.29
CA ASP A 130 -11.66 5.77 -21.34
C ASP A 130 -12.20 5.14 -20.04
N GLU A 131 -13.53 5.05 -19.96
CA GLU A 131 -14.28 4.50 -18.82
C GLU A 131 -13.92 3.04 -18.49
N ILE A 132 -13.60 2.22 -19.50
CA ILE A 132 -13.29 0.80 -19.32
C ILE A 132 -11.94 0.65 -18.63
N GLY A 133 -10.93 1.44 -19.05
CA GLY A 133 -9.62 1.44 -18.43
C GLY A 133 -9.66 1.81 -16.95
N VAL A 134 -10.45 2.82 -16.59
CA VAL A 134 -10.66 3.23 -15.19
C VAL A 134 -11.31 2.12 -14.39
N THR A 135 -12.43 1.60 -14.90
CA THR A 135 -13.22 0.60 -14.19
C THR A 135 -12.39 -0.66 -13.96
N THR A 136 -11.60 -1.07 -14.95
CA THR A 136 -10.68 -2.22 -14.86
C THR A 136 -9.60 -1.99 -13.80
N ALA A 137 -8.97 -0.82 -13.78
CA ALA A 137 -7.95 -0.49 -12.78
C ALA A 137 -8.52 -0.42 -11.36
N TYR A 138 -9.72 0.15 -11.20
CA TYR A 138 -10.45 0.15 -9.94
C TYR A 138 -10.74 -1.28 -9.47
N HIS A 139 -11.36 -2.11 -10.31
CA HIS A 139 -11.68 -3.50 -9.95
C HIS A 139 -10.41 -4.27 -9.59
N LYS A 140 -9.33 -4.15 -10.36
CA LYS A 140 -8.06 -4.81 -10.00
C LYS A 140 -7.55 -4.38 -8.61
N LEU A 141 -7.65 -3.09 -8.30
CA LEU A 141 -7.22 -2.55 -7.02
C LEU A 141 -8.07 -3.09 -5.86
N VAL A 142 -9.38 -3.15 -6.02
CA VAL A 142 -10.25 -3.72 -4.98
C VAL A 142 -10.06 -5.25 -4.87
N GLU A 143 -9.59 -5.92 -5.93
CA GLU A 143 -9.39 -7.38 -5.97
C GLU A 143 -8.18 -7.74 -5.14
N ASP A 144 -7.08 -7.03 -5.43
CA ASP A 144 -5.84 -7.13 -4.69
C ASP A 144 -6.07 -6.83 -3.21
N TYR A 145 -6.81 -5.76 -2.90
CA TYR A 145 -7.15 -5.41 -1.52
C TYR A 145 -8.04 -6.46 -0.83
N SER A 146 -9.00 -7.05 -1.55
CA SER A 146 -9.92 -8.04 -0.99
C SER A 146 -9.25 -9.36 -0.64
N CYS A 147 -8.07 -9.65 -1.20
CA CYS A 147 -7.25 -10.81 -0.88
C CYS A 147 -6.40 -10.62 0.40
N LEU A 148 -6.41 -9.43 1.00
CA LEU A 148 -5.59 -9.11 2.17
C LEU A 148 -6.29 -9.49 3.47
N SER A 149 -5.45 -9.72 4.49
CA SER A 149 -5.88 -10.02 5.85
C SER A 149 -6.13 -8.73 6.63
N LEU A 150 -7.31 -8.63 7.23
CA LEU A 150 -7.69 -7.58 8.17
C LEU A 150 -7.93 -8.20 9.54
N THR A 151 -7.41 -7.57 10.59
CA THR A 151 -7.68 -7.98 11.97
C THR A 151 -9.14 -7.73 12.34
N PHE A 152 -9.69 -6.59 11.90
CA PHE A 152 -11.08 -6.22 12.13
C PHE A 152 -11.79 -6.00 10.80
N ALA A 153 -12.91 -6.70 10.60
CA ALA A 153 -13.70 -6.59 9.36
C ALA A 153 -14.27 -5.16 9.16
N SER A 154 -14.47 -4.41 10.24
CA SER A 154 -14.88 -3.00 10.21
C SER A 154 -13.90 -2.10 9.46
N ASP A 155 -12.62 -2.49 9.42
CA ASP A 155 -11.57 -1.69 8.80
C ASP A 155 -11.52 -1.83 7.28
N LYS A 156 -12.35 -2.71 6.70
CA LYS A 156 -12.33 -3.01 5.27
C LYS A 156 -12.49 -1.74 4.42
N LEU A 157 -13.52 -0.94 4.67
CA LEU A 157 -13.75 0.30 3.90
C LEU A 157 -12.79 1.43 4.30
N PRO A 158 -12.56 1.71 5.60
CA PRO A 158 -11.55 2.69 6.01
C PRO A 158 -10.17 2.45 5.38
N GLY A 159 -9.72 1.19 5.34
CA GLY A 159 -8.41 0.78 4.86
C GLY A 159 -8.13 1.05 3.39
N ILE A 160 -9.16 1.15 2.54
CA ILE A 160 -9.00 1.46 1.11
C ILE A 160 -9.51 2.86 0.73
N SER A 161 -10.35 3.47 1.57
CA SER A 161 -11.09 4.71 1.27
C SER A 161 -10.23 5.86 0.73
N GLY A 162 -9.06 6.10 1.31
CA GLY A 162 -8.20 7.21 0.88
C GLY A 162 -7.53 6.99 -0.47
N VAL A 163 -7.26 5.74 -0.83
CA VAL A 163 -6.79 5.36 -2.17
C VAL A 163 -7.90 5.63 -3.20
N LEU A 164 -9.13 5.22 -2.88
CA LEU A 164 -10.29 5.43 -3.76
C LEU A 164 -10.62 6.91 -3.95
N LYS A 165 -10.43 7.75 -2.93
CA LYS A 165 -10.59 9.21 -3.03
C LYS A 165 -9.58 9.84 -4.00
N GLN A 166 -8.32 9.41 -3.97
CA GLN A 166 -7.33 9.88 -4.95
C GLN A 166 -7.70 9.43 -6.36
N PHE A 167 -8.14 8.18 -6.51
CA PHE A 167 -8.61 7.67 -7.80
C PHE A 167 -9.81 8.47 -8.34
N HIS A 168 -10.77 8.82 -7.48
CA HIS A 168 -11.88 9.69 -7.84
C HIS A 168 -11.41 11.07 -8.31
N SER A 169 -10.49 11.72 -7.59
CA SER A 169 -9.99 13.06 -7.96
C SER A 169 -9.32 13.09 -9.34
N LEU A 170 -8.81 11.95 -9.81
CA LEU A 170 -8.16 11.85 -11.12
C LEU A 170 -9.16 11.63 -12.26
N ARG A 171 -10.33 11.02 -11.99
CA ARG A 171 -11.27 10.53 -13.02
C ARG A 171 -12.75 10.86 -12.70
N GLU A 172 -12.97 11.96 -11.98
CA GLU A 172 -14.31 12.44 -11.57
C GLU A 172 -15.23 12.62 -12.79
N ASP A 173 -14.68 13.11 -13.89
CA ASP A 173 -15.36 13.30 -15.18
C ASP A 173 -15.97 12.01 -15.72
N LEU A 174 -15.27 10.88 -15.56
CA LEU A 174 -15.68 9.58 -16.08
C LEU A 174 -16.54 8.78 -15.11
N LEU A 175 -16.26 8.86 -13.80
CA LEU A 175 -16.91 8.04 -12.79
C LEU A 175 -18.18 8.68 -12.19
N GLY A 176 -18.28 10.01 -12.20
CA GLY A 176 -19.38 10.74 -11.57
C GLY A 176 -19.29 10.73 -10.04
N ASP A 177 -20.43 10.90 -9.37
CA ASP A 177 -20.48 11.09 -7.91
C ASP A 177 -19.88 9.89 -7.15
N TYR A 178 -19.01 10.16 -6.18
CA TYR A 178 -18.44 9.16 -5.28
C TYR A 178 -19.44 8.78 -4.18
N LEU A 179 -19.81 7.50 -4.13
CA LEU A 179 -20.79 6.92 -3.23
C LEU A 179 -20.13 5.85 -2.36
N ALA A 180 -19.51 6.27 -1.26
CA ALA A 180 -18.97 5.39 -0.22
C ALA A 180 -18.01 4.27 -0.72
N GLY A 181 -17.15 4.58 -1.69
CA GLY A 181 -16.21 3.61 -2.28
C GLY A 181 -16.64 3.06 -3.64
N LEU A 182 -17.82 3.45 -4.11
CA LEU A 182 -18.37 3.14 -5.43
C LEU A 182 -18.63 4.45 -6.19
N TRP A 183 -19.01 4.38 -7.46
CA TRP A 183 -19.37 5.57 -8.23
C TRP A 183 -20.71 5.47 -8.92
N ARG A 184 -21.40 6.60 -9.05
CA ARG A 184 -22.77 6.65 -9.56
C ARG A 184 -22.93 6.10 -10.98
N LYS A 185 -21.94 6.30 -11.87
CA LYS A 185 -22.02 5.83 -13.26
C LYS A 185 -21.76 4.33 -13.40
N THR A 186 -20.88 3.78 -12.56
CA THR A 186 -20.48 2.36 -12.57
C THR A 186 -21.17 1.53 -11.48
N LEU A 187 -22.05 2.15 -10.68
CA LEU A 187 -22.62 1.57 -9.46
C LEU A 187 -23.17 0.15 -9.63
N ILE A 188 -23.89 -0.11 -10.73
CA ILE A 188 -24.48 -1.44 -11.00
C ILE A 188 -23.38 -2.49 -11.19
N PHE A 189 -22.31 -2.15 -11.89
CA PHE A 189 -21.17 -3.03 -12.10
C PHE A 189 -20.33 -3.18 -10.83
N ASP A 190 -20.14 -2.10 -10.07
CA ASP A 190 -19.39 -2.10 -8.82
C ASP A 190 -20.12 -2.83 -7.68
N LEU A 191 -21.44 -3.02 -7.78
CA LEU A 191 -22.24 -3.85 -6.86
C LEU A 191 -22.26 -5.33 -7.24
N ALA A 192 -21.83 -5.69 -8.45
CA ALA A 192 -21.73 -7.07 -8.90
C ALA A 192 -20.40 -7.75 -8.48
N TRP A 193 -19.62 -7.03 -7.68
CA TRP A 193 -18.41 -7.46 -7.01
C TRP A 193 -18.66 -8.35 -5.79
#